data_AF-A0A2G2AEP6-F1
#
_entry.id   AF-A0A2G2AEP6-F1
#
_cell.length_a   1.000
_cell.length_b   1.000
_cell.length_c   1.000
_cell.angle_alpha   90.00
_cell.angle_beta   90.00
_cell.angle_gamma   90.00
#
_symmetry.space_group_name_H-M   'P 1'
#
loop_
_entity.id
_entity.type
_entity.pdbx_description
1 polymer ?
#
loop_
_entity_poly.entity_id
_entity_poly.type
_entity_poly.pdbx_seq_one_letter_code
_entity_poly.pdbx_strand_id
1 'polypeptide(L)'
;MLAFRDTTVAVDEPKSARLEARTQPSVKDTINRAATLNGVDVSSFVVSAAYNAAQSTIEAHKVTVIESEADRKAFFDALDNPPKPTKRLVDAFALRKKLIANAE
;
A
#
# COMPACT_ATOMS: atom_id res chain seq x y z
N MET A 1 1.74 -29.33 5.08
CA MET A 1 2.76 -28.36 4.61
C MET A 1 2.04 -27.04 4.38
N LEU A 2 2.55 -25.92 4.89
CA LEU A 2 2.06 -24.60 4.52
C LEU A 2 2.49 -24.37 3.07
N ALA A 3 1.55 -24.18 2.15
CA ALA A 3 1.86 -23.96 0.75
C ALA A 3 2.42 -22.54 0.58
N PHE A 4 3.68 -22.42 0.20
CA PHE A 4 4.25 -21.16 -0.25
C PHE A 4 3.53 -20.73 -1.53
N ARG A 5 2.95 -19.53 -1.52
CA ARG A 5 2.33 -18.93 -2.70
C ARG A 5 3.30 -17.90 -3.25
N ASP A 6 3.96 -18.24 -4.35
CA ASP A 6 4.72 -17.27 -5.13
C ASP A 6 3.74 -16.32 -5.82
N THR A 7 3.61 -15.13 -5.25
CA THR A 7 2.71 -14.08 -5.74
C THR A 7 3.22 -13.37 -6.98
N THR A 8 4.47 -13.59 -7.37
CA THR A 8 5.02 -13.03 -8.61
C THR A 8 4.65 -13.84 -9.85
N VAL A 9 4.15 -15.07 -9.68
CA VAL A 9 3.70 -15.92 -10.80
C VAL A 9 2.52 -15.30 -11.56
N ALA A 10 1.75 -14.41 -10.92
CA ALA A 10 0.66 -13.69 -11.58
C ALA A 10 1.14 -12.56 -12.52
N VAL A 11 2.43 -12.19 -12.46
CA VAL A 11 3.01 -11.13 -13.29
C VAL A 11 3.54 -11.76 -14.58
N ASP A 12 2.88 -11.49 -15.70
CA ASP A 12 3.24 -12.01 -17.02
C ASP A 12 4.30 -11.14 -17.71
N GLU A 13 5.51 -11.10 -17.12
CA GLU A 13 6.67 -10.41 -17.70
C GLU A 13 7.98 -11.17 -17.42
N PRO A 14 9.00 -11.06 -18.30
CA PRO A 14 10.27 -11.74 -18.08
C PRO A 14 11.04 -11.12 -16.90
N LYS A 15 11.65 -11.98 -16.07
CA LYS A 15 12.51 -11.61 -14.92
C LYS A 15 13.81 -10.94 -15.37
N SER A 16 13.73 -9.67 -15.76
CA SER A 16 14.85 -8.88 -16.32
C SER A 16 15.43 -7.85 -15.35
N ALA A 17 14.67 -7.45 -14.33
CA ALA A 17 15.11 -6.49 -13.31
C ALA A 17 15.86 -7.17 -12.14
N ARG A 18 16.82 -6.45 -11.54
CA ARG A 18 17.58 -6.91 -10.36
C ARG A 18 17.17 -6.17 -9.10
N LEU A 19 17.06 -6.92 -8.00
CA LEU A 19 16.87 -6.38 -6.65
C LEU A 19 18.10 -6.76 -5.81
N GLU A 20 18.97 -5.78 -5.55
CA GLU A 20 20.25 -5.98 -4.85
C GLU A 20 20.15 -5.48 -3.40
N ALA A 21 20.48 -6.33 -2.42
CA ALA A 21 20.49 -5.96 -1.01
C ALA A 21 21.62 -6.65 -0.25
N ARG A 22 22.28 -5.90 0.64
CA ARG A 22 23.25 -6.45 1.61
C ARG A 22 22.54 -6.77 2.92
N THR A 23 22.95 -7.85 3.58
CA THR A 23 22.38 -8.28 4.86
C THR A 23 23.42 -9.00 5.73
N GLN A 24 23.10 -9.22 7.00
CA GLN A 24 23.93 -9.99 7.93
C GLN A 24 23.88 -11.49 7.59
N PRO A 25 24.95 -12.27 7.84
CA PRO A 25 24.96 -13.71 7.58
C PRO A 25 23.82 -14.47 8.27
N SER A 26 23.52 -14.14 9.53
CA SER A 26 22.43 -14.76 10.30
C SER A 26 21.04 -14.53 9.69
N VAL A 27 20.83 -13.35 9.09
CA VAL A 27 19.59 -13.04 8.37
C VAL A 27 19.50 -13.88 7.10
N LYS A 28 20.60 -13.97 6.34
CA LYS A 28 20.67 -14.83 5.14
C LYS A 28 20.38 -16.29 5.48
N ASP A 29 20.96 -16.82 6.55
CA ASP A 29 20.74 -18.21 6.98
C ASP A 29 19.28 -18.48 7.35
N THR A 30 18.64 -17.53 8.04
CA THR A 30 17.23 -17.60 8.39
C THR A 30 16.35 -17.64 7.13
N ILE A 31 16.62 -16.77 6.16
CA ILE A 31 15.90 -16.72 4.87
C ILE A 31 16.10 -18.04 4.11
N ASN A 32 17.32 -18.57 4.05
CA ASN A 32 17.61 -19.84 3.37
C ASN A 32 16.82 -21.00 3.98
N ARG A 33 16.76 -21.06 5.31
CA ARG A 33 15.99 -22.09 6.02
C ARG A 33 14.50 -21.96 5.72
N ALA A 34 13.97 -20.73 5.72
CA ALA A 34 12.57 -20.48 5.38
C ALA A 34 12.25 -20.91 3.95
N ALA A 35 13.09 -20.55 2.97
CA ALA A 35 12.94 -20.96 1.58
C ALA A 35 12.95 -22.50 1.44
N THR A 36 13.89 -23.17 2.13
CA THR A 36 13.99 -24.64 2.16
C THR A 36 12.73 -25.30 2.72
N LEU A 37 12.20 -24.79 3.84
CA LEU A 37 10.95 -25.31 4.44
C LEU A 37 9.73 -25.12 3.52
N ASN A 38 9.77 -24.11 2.66
CA ASN A 38 8.75 -23.80 1.68
C ASN A 38 8.96 -24.53 0.34
N GLY A 39 10.07 -25.25 0.17
CA GLY A 39 10.39 -25.98 -1.07
C GLY A 39 10.72 -25.10 -2.27
N VAL A 40 11.15 -23.87 -2.04
CA VAL A 40 11.48 -22.89 -3.09
C VAL A 40 12.92 -22.41 -2.97
N ASP A 41 13.47 -21.87 -4.05
CA ASP A 41 14.78 -21.22 -4.01
C ASP A 41 14.72 -19.87 -3.27
N VAL A 42 15.89 -19.43 -2.80
CA VAL A 42 16.04 -18.22 -1.99
C VAL A 42 15.64 -16.96 -2.74
N SER A 43 15.91 -16.91 -4.05
CA SER A 43 15.58 -15.74 -4.88
C SER A 43 14.06 -15.61 -5.01
N SER A 44 13.37 -16.69 -5.39
CA SER A 44 11.91 -16.70 -5.49
C SER A 44 11.24 -16.43 -4.14
N PHE A 45 11.78 -16.97 -3.05
CA PHE A 45 11.31 -16.67 -1.70
C PHE A 45 11.40 -15.18 -1.36
N VAL A 46 12.56 -14.57 -1.56
CA VAL A 46 12.80 -13.15 -1.24
C VAL A 46 11.95 -12.24 -2.12
N VAL A 47 11.91 -12.50 -3.42
CA VAL A 47 11.17 -11.66 -4.38
C VAL A 47 9.67 -11.70 -4.07
N SER A 48 9.08 -12.88 -3.84
CA SER A 48 7.66 -12.97 -3.49
C SER A 48 7.36 -12.38 -2.11
N ALA A 49 8.21 -12.60 -1.11
CA ALA A 49 8.01 -11.99 0.21
C ALA A 49 8.06 -10.45 0.14
N ALA A 50 9.01 -9.90 -0.59
CA ALA A 50 9.13 -8.46 -0.81
C ALA A 50 7.92 -7.90 -1.58
N TYR A 51 7.48 -8.61 -2.63
CA TYR A 51 6.32 -8.21 -3.42
C TYR A 51 5.03 -8.19 -2.59
N ASN A 52 4.80 -9.21 -1.76
CA ASN A 52 3.66 -9.26 -0.84
C ASN A 52 3.67 -8.09 0.16
N ALA A 53 4.81 -7.85 0.79
CA ALA A 53 4.96 -6.74 1.72
C ALA A 53 4.70 -5.39 1.03
N ALA A 54 5.19 -5.22 -0.20
CA ALA A 54 4.95 -4.02 -0.99
C ALA A 54 3.47 -3.84 -1.33
N GLN A 55 2.77 -4.89 -1.77
CA GLN A 55 1.33 -4.85 -2.06
C GLN A 55 0.52 -4.44 -0.82
N SER A 56 0.72 -5.12 0.30
CA SER A 56 0.02 -4.79 1.55
C SER A 56 0.32 -3.37 2.03
N THR A 57 1.56 -2.90 1.87
CA THR A 57 1.93 -1.51 2.21
C THR A 57 1.19 -0.52 1.32
N ILE A 58 1.15 -0.76 0.01
CA ILE A 58 0.45 0.12 -0.94
C ILE A 58 -1.06 0.14 -0.65
N GLU A 59 -1.67 -1.02 -0.39
CA GLU A 59 -3.09 -1.15 -0.05
C GLU A 59 -3.44 -0.40 1.23
N ALA A 60 -2.62 -0.53 2.27
CA ALA A 60 -2.80 0.16 3.55
C ALA A 60 -2.79 1.69 3.40
N HIS A 61 -2.07 2.23 2.41
CA HIS A 61 -2.07 3.67 2.13
C HIS A 61 -3.20 4.12 1.19
N LYS A 62 -3.83 3.19 0.45
CA LYS A 62 -4.93 3.50 -0.48
C LYS A 62 -6.31 3.35 0.16
N VAL A 63 -6.45 2.47 1.15
CA VAL A 63 -7.73 2.15 1.77
C VAL A 63 -7.80 2.78 3.16
N THR A 64 -8.79 3.63 3.38
CA THR A 64 -9.14 4.10 4.72
C THR A 64 -10.29 3.23 5.25
N VAL A 65 -10.01 2.44 6.28
CA VAL A 65 -11.03 1.64 6.96
C VAL A 65 -11.67 2.47 8.07
N ILE A 66 -13.00 2.60 8.03
CA ILE A 66 -13.79 3.28 9.07
C ILE A 66 -14.43 2.20 9.94
N GLU A 67 -13.79 1.85 11.05
CA GLU A 67 -14.25 0.77 11.94
C GLU A 67 -15.46 1.17 12.80
N SER A 68 -15.51 2.44 13.23
CA SER A 68 -16.58 3.00 14.05
C SER A 68 -17.89 3.02 13.26
N GLU A 69 -18.92 2.36 13.80
CA GLU A 69 -20.25 2.36 13.19
C GLU A 69 -20.84 3.77 13.10
N ALA A 70 -20.60 4.60 14.12
CA ALA A 70 -21.04 5.99 14.15
C ALA A 70 -20.37 6.82 13.04
N ASP A 71 -19.06 6.66 12.85
CA ASP A 71 -18.31 7.39 11.83
C ASP A 71 -18.70 6.91 10.42
N ARG A 72 -18.93 5.60 10.26
CA ARG A 72 -19.41 5.02 9.00
C ARG A 72 -20.80 5.55 8.66
N LYS A 73 -21.72 5.64 9.63
CA LYS A 73 -23.04 6.25 9.44
C LYS A 73 -22.90 7.72 9.04
N ALA A 74 -22.09 8.50 9.75
CA ALA A 74 -21.87 9.90 9.44
C ALA A 74 -21.28 10.10 8.02
N PHE A 75 -20.36 9.22 7.61
CA PHE A 75 -19.78 9.23 6.27
C PHE A 75 -20.83 8.99 5.18
N PHE A 76 -21.65 7.94 5.30
CA PHE A 76 -22.72 7.66 4.33
C PHE A 76 -23.81 8.74 4.33
N ASP A 77 -24.22 9.21 5.51
CA ASP A 77 -25.19 10.30 5.61
C ASP A 77 -24.69 11.57 4.88
N ALA A 78 -23.38 11.85 4.93
CA ALA A 78 -22.77 12.98 4.20
C ALA A 78 -22.68 12.78 2.68
N LEU A 79 -22.65 11.53 2.19
CA LEU A 79 -22.73 11.22 0.75
C LEU A 79 -24.17 11.34 0.24
N ASP A 80 -25.13 10.77 0.96
CA ASP A 80 -26.54 10.75 0.58
C ASP A 80 -27.20 12.14 0.76
N ASN A 81 -26.77 12.88 1.78
CA ASN A 81 -27.30 14.21 2.12
C ASN A 81 -26.14 15.21 2.26
N PRO A 82 -25.52 15.62 1.14
CA PRO A 82 -24.34 16.48 1.17
C PRO A 82 -24.66 17.83 1.84
N PRO A 83 -23.94 18.20 2.92
CA PRO A 83 -24.20 19.46 3.61
C PRO A 83 -23.76 20.65 2.78
N LYS A 84 -24.41 21.80 2.98
CA LYS A 84 -23.97 23.04 2.35
C LYS A 84 -22.56 23.44 2.85
N PRO A 85 -21.68 23.97 1.98
CA PRO A 85 -20.38 24.47 2.39
C PRO A 85 -20.48 25.48 3.52
N THR A 86 -19.59 25.39 4.51
CA THR A 86 -19.52 26.38 5.59
C THR A 86 -18.94 27.69 5.07
N LYS A 87 -19.26 28.81 5.73
CA LYS A 87 -18.68 30.13 5.39
C LYS A 87 -17.15 30.09 5.36
N ARG A 88 -16.53 29.41 6.34
CA ARG A 88 -15.07 29.22 6.41
C ARG A 88 -14.51 28.47 5.20
N LEU A 89 -15.21 27.45 4.71
CA LEU A 89 -14.80 26.71 3.51
C LEU A 89 -14.88 27.59 2.26
N VAL A 90 -15.97 28.36 2.11
CA VAL A 90 -16.13 29.32 1.00
C VAL A 90 -15.03 30.37 1.00
N ASP A 91 -14.75 30.97 2.15
CA ASP A 91 -13.69 31.98 2.31
C ASP A 91 -12.30 31.40 1.98
N ALA A 92 -12.02 30.16 2.38
CA ALA A 92 -10.77 29.47 2.06
C ALA A 92 -10.56 29.23 0.56
N PHE A 93 -11.62 28.84 -0.17
CA PHE A 93 -11.56 28.69 -1.62
C PHE A 93 -11.35 30.04 -2.33
N ALA A 94 -11.98 31.12 -1.85
CA ALA A 94 -11.76 32.46 -2.37
C ALA A 94 -10.32 32.94 -2.14
N LEU A 95 -9.75 32.68 -0.96
CA LEU A 95 -8.35 32.98 -0.67
C LEU A 95 -7.39 32.21 -1.59
N ARG A 96 -7.60 30.89 -1.74
CA ARG A 96 -6.79 30.06 -2.65
C ARG A 96 -6.78 30.62 -4.07
N LYS A 97 -7.95 31.03 -4.61
CA LYS A 97 -8.05 31.60 -5.96
C LYS A 97 -7.19 32.87 -6.11
N LYS A 98 -7.18 33.74 -5.10
CA LYS A 98 -6.33 34.94 -5.10
C LYS A 98 -4.85 34.60 -5.04
N LEU A 99 -4.46 33.63 -4.21
CA LEU A 99 -3.06 33.22 -4.07
C LEU A 99 -2.50 32.60 -5.35
N ILE A 100 -3.29 31.77 -6.04
CA ILE A 100 -2.87 31.17 -7.31
C ILE A 100 -2.81 32.23 -8.43
N ALA A 101 -3.80 33.13 -8.50
CA ALA A 101 -3.83 34.19 -9.52
C ALA A 101 -2.74 35.27 -9.35
N ASN A 102 -2.19 35.42 -8.15
CA ASN A 102 -1.08 36.34 -7.86
C ASN A 102 0.30 35.67 -7.99
N ALA A 103 0.35 34.36 -8.28
CA ALA A 103 1.58 33.59 -8.45
C ALA A 103 1.95 33.34 -9.92
N GLU A 104 1.10 33.78 -10.85
CA GLU A 104 1.36 33.90 -12.30
C GLU A 104 1.62 35.37 -12.66
#